data_AF-A0A2G9TKW5-F1
#
_entry.id   AF-A0A2G9TKW5-F1
#
_cell.length_a   1.000
_cell.length_b   1.000
_cell.length_c   1.000
_cell.angle_alpha   90.00
_cell.angle_beta   90.00
_cell.angle_gamma   90.00
#
_symmetry.space_group_name_H-M   'P 1'
#
loop_
_entity.id
_entity.type
_entity.pdbx_description
1 polymer ?
#
loop_
_entity_poly.entity_id
_entity_poly.type
_entity_poly.pdbx_seq_one_letter_code
_entity_poly.pdbx_strand_id
1 'polypeptide(L)' 'MPTPWPGQELFKGRMIHSHSYRSHIGYEDKVVVVVGTGNSGGDLVVELSRIAKQVVYKFFYSKAMNNEETWLELP' A
#
# COMPACT_ATOMS: atom_id res chain seq x y z
N MET A 1 13.80 1.32 5.34
CA MET A 1 12.43 1.77 4.97
C MET A 1 12.56 3.10 4.25
N PRO A 2 11.69 3.42 3.28
CA PRO A 2 11.71 4.73 2.63
C PRO A 2 11.48 5.85 3.64
N THR A 3 11.87 7.08 3.27
CA THR A 3 11.58 8.29 4.02
C THR A 3 10.07 8.37 4.30
N PRO A 4 9.63 8.70 5.53
CA PRO A 4 8.21 8.80 5.85
C PRO A 4 7.49 9.80 4.94
N TRP A 5 6.26 9.48 4.55
CA TRP A 5 5.41 10.42 3.80
C TRP A 5 4.73 11.43 4.75
N PRO A 6 4.33 12.62 4.24
CA PRO A 6 3.59 13.58 5.04
C PRO A 6 2.33 12.97 5.66
N GLY A 7 2.15 13.15 6.97
CA GLY A 7 1.00 12.64 7.72
C GLY A 7 1.03 11.13 8.01
N GLN A 8 2.16 10.44 7.77
CA GLN A 8 2.32 9.02 8.07
C GLN A 8 2.04 8.69 9.54
N GLU A 9 2.43 9.59 10.44
CA GLU A 9 2.25 9.49 11.89
C GLU A 9 0.79 9.58 12.35
N LEU A 10 -0.09 10.15 11.52
CA LEU A 10 -1.51 10.25 11.82
C LEU A 10 -2.25 8.92 11.61
N PHE A 11 -1.65 8.00 10.84
CA PHE A 11 -2.22 6.70 10.58
C PHE A 11 -2.08 5.79 11.81
N LYS A 12 -3.22 5.43 12.40
CA LYS A 12 -3.28 4.58 13.62
C LYS A 12 -3.26 3.08 13.33
N GLY A 13 -3.31 2.68 12.07
CA GLY A 13 -3.28 1.27 11.67
C GLY A 13 -1.86 0.71 11.65
N ARG A 14 -1.76 -0.59 11.36
CA ARG A 14 -0.47 -1.27 11.19
C ARG A 14 0.10 -0.96 9.80
N MET A 15 1.34 -0.49 9.75
CA MET A 15 2.11 -0.36 8.49
C MET A 15 3.35 -1.24 8.55
N ILE A 16 3.58 -2.01 7.49
CA ILE A 16 4.79 -2.83 7.32
C ILE A 16 5.24 -2.79 5.86
N HIS A 17 6.53 -3.02 5.62
CA HIS A 17 7.04 -3.24 4.27
C HIS A 17 6.77 -4.69 3.83
N SER A 18 6.62 -4.95 2.52
CA SER A 18 6.41 -6.30 1.98
C SER A 18 7.49 -7.29 2.45
N HIS A 19 8.73 -6.83 2.56
CA HIS A 19 9.85 -7.61 3.11
C HIS A 19 9.64 -8.13 4.54
N SER A 20 8.76 -7.52 5.34
CA SER A 20 8.44 -7.93 6.71
C SER A 20 7.17 -8.79 6.80
N TYR A 21 6.44 -8.94 5.71
CA TYR A 21 5.29 -9.85 5.65
C TYR A 21 5.75 -11.31 5.72
N ARG A 22 5.02 -12.13 6.47
CA ARG A 22 5.36 -13.56 6.69
C ARG A 22 4.16 -14.48 6.58
N SER A 23 2.95 -13.98 6.89
CA SER A 23 1.72 -14.76 6.89
C SER A 23 0.51 -13.85 6.84
N HIS A 24 -0.59 -14.36 6.29
CA HIS A 24 -1.92 -13.74 6.25
C HIS A 24 -2.63 -13.72 7.62
N ILE A 25 -2.10 -14.40 8.65
CA ILE A 25 -2.70 -14.41 9.99
C ILE A 25 -2.74 -12.99 10.57
N GLY A 26 -3.91 -12.59 11.07
CA GLY A 26 -4.17 -11.27 11.66
C GLY A 26 -4.69 -10.23 10.67
N TYR A 27 -4.90 -10.61 9.41
CA TYR A 27 -5.51 -9.78 8.38
C TYR A 27 -6.99 -10.08 8.14
N GLU A 28 -7.54 -11.07 8.85
CA GLU A 28 -8.97 -11.38 8.85
C GLU A 28 -9.79 -10.15 9.26
N ASP A 29 -10.87 -9.89 8.53
CA ASP A 29 -11.76 -8.74 8.72
C ASP A 29 -11.11 -7.34 8.59
N LYS A 30 -9.86 -7.25 8.12
CA LYS A 30 -9.16 -5.98 7.93
C LYS A 30 -9.40 -5.38 6.54
N VAL A 31 -9.35 -4.06 6.48
CA VAL A 31 -9.20 -3.32 5.22
C VAL A 31 -7.70 -3.09 5.02
N VAL A 32 -7.15 -3.64 3.94
CA VAL A 32 -5.71 -3.59 3.65
C VAL A 32 -5.46 -2.75 2.41
N VAL A 33 -4.49 -1.85 2.50
CA VAL A 33 -3.97 -1.11 1.34
C VAL A 33 -2.57 -1.59 1.05
N VAL A 34 -2.35 -2.10 -0.16
CA VAL A 34 -1.02 -2.46 -0.65
C VAL A 34 -0.54 -1.35 -1.59
N VAL A 35 0.64 -0.81 -1.28
CA VAL A 35 1.23 0.30 -2.03
C VAL A 35 2.48 -0.17 -2.77
N GLY A 36 2.52 0.04 -4.09
CA GLY A 36 3.70 -0.18 -4.93
C GLY A 36 3.42 -0.94 -6.22
N THR A 37 4.33 -0.83 -7.19
CA THR A 37 4.21 -1.41 -8.55
C THR A 37 5.00 -2.71 -8.74
N GLY A 38 5.69 -3.22 -7.70
CA GLY A 38 6.51 -4.43 -7.81
C GLY A 38 5.70 -5.73 -7.68
N ASN A 39 6.25 -6.83 -8.20
CA ASN A 39 5.62 -8.17 -8.17
C ASN A 39 5.18 -8.59 -6.76
N SER A 40 5.98 -8.30 -5.74
CA SER A 40 5.63 -8.60 -4.33
C SER A 40 4.33 -7.92 -3.88
N GLY A 41 4.01 -6.74 -4.42
CA GLY A 41 2.75 -6.07 -4.15
C GLY A 41 1.56 -6.83 -4.74
N GLY A 42 1.70 -7.30 -5.99
CA GLY A 42 0.70 -8.13 -6.65
C GLY A 42 0.45 -9.44 -5.91
N ASP A 43 1.51 -10.15 -5.52
CA ASP A 43 1.41 -11.41 -4.78
C ASP A 43 0.66 -11.22 -3.44
N LEU A 44 0.99 -10.16 -2.69
CA LEU A 44 0.32 -9.83 -1.44
C LEU A 44 -1.16 -9.49 -1.64
N VAL A 45 -1.50 -8.78 -2.71
CA VAL A 45 -2.90 -8.45 -3.02
C VAL A 45 -3.69 -9.71 -3.31
N VAL A 46 -3.14 -10.62 -4.12
CA VAL A 46 -3.79 -11.89 -4.45
C VAL A 46 -3.98 -12.74 -3.19
N GLU A 47 -2.95 -12.90 -2.37
CA GLU A 47 -3.03 -13.67 -1.13
C GLU A 47 -4.06 -13.07 -0.16
N LEU A 48 -3.96 -11.78 0.13
CA LEU A 48 -4.81 -11.11 1.12
C LEU A 48 -6.25 -10.94 0.64
N SER A 49 -6.51 -10.90 -0.68
CA SER A 49 -7.88 -10.81 -1.22
C SER A 49 -8.77 -11.98 -0.81
N ARG A 50 -8.16 -13.11 -0.43
CA ARG A 50 -8.87 -14.34 0.01
C ARG A 50 -9.21 -14.34 1.49
N ILE A 51 -8.58 -13.47 2.28
CA ILE A 51 -8.61 -13.53 3.76
C ILE A 51 -9.14 -12.23 4.38
N ALA A 52 -8.74 -11.08 3.84
CA ALA A 52 -9.11 -9.77 4.36
C ALA A 52 -10.53 -9.37 3.95
N LYS A 53 -11.13 -8.43 4.69
CA LYS A 53 -12.46 -7.88 4.36
C LYS A 53 -12.45 -7.14 3.03
N GLN A 54 -11.38 -6.38 2.79
CA GLN A 54 -11.19 -5.62 1.57
C GLN A 54 -9.70 -5.40 1.33
N VAL A 55 -9.28 -5.50 0.09
CA VAL A 55 -7.92 -5.18 -0.33
C VAL A 55 -7.97 -4.12 -1.43
N VAL A 56 -7.19 -3.06 -1.26
CA VAL A 56 -7.00 -2.01 -2.26
C VAL A 56 -5.56 -2.03 -2.73
N TYR A 57 -5.36 -2.14 -4.04
CA TYR A 57 -4.04 -2.06 -4.64
C TYR A 57 -3.82 -0.67 -5.23
N LYS A 58 -2.84 0.07 -4.68
CA LYS A 58 -2.56 1.45 -5.08
C LYS A 58 -1.14 1.56 -5.63
N PHE A 59 -1.04 2.11 -6.82
CA PHE A 59 0.24 2.44 -7.45
C PHE A 59 0.54 3.92 -7.17
N PHE A 60 1.69 4.18 -6.53
CA PHE A 60 2.23 5.54 -6.47
C PHE A 60 3.16 5.75 -7.64
N TYR A 61 2.80 6.68 -8.52
CA TYR A 61 3.74 7.23 -9.48
C TYR A 61 4.49 8.38 -8.78
N SER A 62 5.80 8.22 -8.61
CA SER A 62 6.65 9.38 -8.38
C SER A 62 6.67 10.17 -9.68
N LYS A 63 6.24 11.44 -9.63
CA LYS A 63 6.43 12.38 -10.74
C LYS A 63 7.93 12.70 -10.83
N ALA A 64 8.71 11.78 -11.36
CA ALA A 64 10.05 12.12 -11.83
C ALA A 64 9.86 13.05 -13.03
N MET A 65 10.34 14.30 -12.89
CA MET A 65 10.31 15.38 -13.88
C MET A 65 9.00 16.18 -13.97
N ASN A 66 8.71 17.00 -12.97
CA ASN A 66 8.64 18.46 -13.09
C ASN A 66 8.01 19.05 -11.82
N ASN A 67 8.61 20.14 -11.35
CA ASN A 67 8.45 20.82 -10.07
C ASN A 67 7.07 21.48 -9.86
N GLU A 68 5.96 20.81 -10.18
CA GLU A 68 4.61 21.34 -10.00
C GLU A 68 3.65 20.20 -9.60
N GLU A 69 3.12 20.27 -8.39
CA GLU A 69 2.10 19.37 -7.85
C GLU A 69 0.78 19.56 -8.61
N THR A 70 0.52 18.66 -9.57
CA THR A 70 -0.78 18.55 -10.21
C THR A 70 -1.40 17.24 -9.78
N TRP A 71 -2.40 17.30 -8.90
CA TRP A 71 -3.22 16.17 -8.49
C TRP A 71 -4.02 15.69 -9.70
N LEU A 72 -3.59 14.60 -10.33
CA LEU A 72 -4.40 13.91 -11.32
C LEU A 72 -5.47 13.12 -10.55
N GLU A 73 -6.68 13.67 -10.50
CA GLU A 73 -7.87 12.84 -10.32
C GLU A 73 -7.95 11.91 -11.52
N LEU A 74 -7.73 10.61 -11.28
CA LEU A 74 -8.08 9.58 -12.26
C LEU A 74 -9.62 9.52 -12.32
N PRO A 75 -10.21 9.31 -13.51
CA PRO A 75 -11.67 9.22 -13.67
C PRO A 75 -12.30 8.12 -12.81
#